data_AF-A0A1I1TEL2-F1
#
_entry.id   AF-A0A1I1TEL2-F1
#
_cell.length_a   1.000
_cell.length_b   1.000
_cell.length_c   1.000
_cell.angle_alpha   90.00
_cell.angle_beta   90.00
_cell.angle_gamma   90.00
#
_symmetry.space_group_name_H-M   'P 1'
#
loop_
_entity.id
_entity.type
_entity.pdbx_description
1 polymer ?
#
loop_
_entity_poly.entity_id
_entity_poly.type
_entity_poly.pdbx_seq_one_letter_code
_entity_poly.pdbx_strand_id
1 'polypeptide(L)'
;MTEHSTERPSVYWVKPEGEPNQHATMDIPPSRGGPVEPLGRHASVDAPPAADPRQYQMAHNRPFCEECFTAYLKLPTARPTWKH
;
A
#
# COMPACT_ATOMS: atom_id res chain seq x y z
N MET A 1 28.42 14.76 -7.16
CA MET A 1 27.28 14.97 -6.25
C MET A 1 26.13 14.14 -6.79
N THR A 2 25.88 12.97 -6.22
CA THR A 2 24.78 12.09 -6.64
C THR A 2 23.49 12.57 -5.99
N GLU A 3 22.54 12.95 -6.84
CA GLU A 3 21.21 13.40 -6.48
C GLU A 3 20.48 12.25 -5.78
N HIS A 4 20.27 12.35 -4.47
CA HIS A 4 19.38 11.44 -3.75
C HIS A 4 17.93 11.80 -4.11
N SER A 5 17.43 11.33 -5.25
CA SER A 5 15.99 11.30 -5.52
C SER A 5 15.36 10.44 -4.43
N THR A 6 14.86 11.11 -3.40
CA THR A 6 14.23 10.51 -2.23
C THR A 6 12.78 10.22 -2.58
N GLU A 7 12.53 9.47 -3.65
CA GLU A 7 11.17 9.07 -4.01
C GLU A 7 10.66 8.12 -2.92
N ARG A 8 9.73 8.62 -2.10
CA ARG A 8 9.07 7.79 -1.10
C ARG A 8 8.31 6.69 -1.86
N PRO A 9 8.52 5.40 -1.53
CA PRO A 9 7.76 4.34 -2.16
C PRO A 9 6.26 4.62 -1.98
N SER A 10 5.53 4.64 -3.10
CA SER A 10 4.08 4.80 -3.07
C SER A 10 3.45 3.50 -2.61
N VAL A 11 2.69 3.56 -1.52
CA VAL A 11 1.99 2.41 -0.95
C VAL A 11 0.49 2.62 -1.11
N TYR A 12 -0.17 1.63 -1.69
CA TYR A 12 -1.61 1.60 -1.89
C TYR A 12 -2.23 0.58 -0.93
N TRP A 13 -3.35 0.97 -0.31
CA TRP A 13 -4.11 0.15 0.62
C TRP A 13 -5.39 -0.33 -0.06
N VAL A 14 -5.32 -1.54 -0.58
CA VAL A 14 -6.40 -2.25 -1.27
C VAL A 14 -7.38 -2.83 -0.25
N LYS A 15 -8.66 -2.72 -0.57
CA LYS A 15 -9.78 -3.14 0.26
C LYS A 15 -10.65 -4.09 -0.57
N PRO A 16 -10.28 -5.38 -0.67
CA PRO A 16 -11.00 -6.34 -1.48
C PRO A 16 -12.46 -6.45 -1.03
N GLU A 17 -13.34 -6.80 -1.97
CA GLU A 17 -14.74 -7.10 -1.68
C GLU A 17 -14.84 -8.45 -0.95
N GLY A 18 -15.63 -8.52 0.12
CA GLY A 18 -15.81 -9.74 0.90
C GLY A 18 -14.70 -10.08 1.91
N GLU A 19 -13.57 -9.37 1.88
CA GLU A 19 -12.50 -9.53 2.87
C GLU A 19 -12.60 -8.47 3.98
N PRO A 20 -12.42 -8.81 5.26
CA PRO A 20 -12.46 -7.80 6.32
C PRO A 20 -11.22 -6.90 6.31
N ASN A 21 -10.08 -7.46 5.89
CA ASN A 21 -8.78 -6.83 5.99
C ASN A 21 -8.47 -5.95 4.78
N GLN A 22 -7.67 -4.90 5.01
CA GLN A 22 -7.01 -4.17 3.94
C GLN A 22 -5.57 -4.66 3.74
N HIS A 23 -5.11 -4.59 2.49
CA HIS A 23 -3.82 -5.11 2.05
C HIS A 23 -2.97 -3.98 1.46
N ALA A 24 -1.68 -3.99 1.76
CA ALA A 24 -0.74 -3.04 1.18
C ALA A 24 -0.17 -3.60 -0.12
N THR A 25 0.01 -2.75 -1.13
CA THR A 25 0.78 -3.07 -2.33
C THR A 25 1.62 -1.85 -2.74
N MET A 26 2.72 -2.09 -3.44
CA MET A 26 3.50 -1.03 -4.11
C MET A 26 3.11 -0.89 -5.58
N ASP A 27 2.37 -1.85 -6.12
CA ASP A 27 1.87 -1.78 -7.49
C ASP A 27 0.68 -0.82 -7.54
N ILE A 28 0.62 -0.01 -8.59
CA ILE A 28 -0.52 0.86 -8.83
C ILE A 28 -1.73 -0.04 -9.13
N PRO A 29 -2.81 -0.01 -8.32
CA PRO A 29 -3.94 -0.87 -8.58
C PRO A 29 -4.60 -0.57 -9.94
N PRO A 30 -5.03 -1.59 -10.71
CA PRO A 30 -5.67 -1.39 -12.00
C PRO A 30 -6.94 -0.53 -11.88
N SER A 31 -7.13 0.43 -12.80
CA SER A 31 -8.30 1.33 -12.77
C SER A 31 -9.64 0.59 -12.92
N ARG A 32 -9.64 -0.56 -13.61
CA ARG A 32 -10.80 -1.43 -13.78
C ARG A 32 -10.94 -2.50 -12.70
N GLY A 33 -10.06 -2.49 -11.70
CA GLY A 33 -9.92 -3.56 -10.73
C GLY A 33 -9.18 -4.78 -11.31
N GLY A 34 -8.87 -5.72 -10.43
CA GLY A 34 -8.13 -6.93 -10.75
C GLY A 34 -6.99 -7.22 -9.76
N PRO A 35 -6.21 -8.28 -10.02
CA PRO A 35 -5.24 -8.78 -9.07
C PRO A 35 -4.07 -7.80 -8.89
N VAL A 36 -3.61 -7.68 -7.65
CA VAL A 36 -2.37 -6.99 -7.29
C VAL A 36 -1.52 -7.88 -6.40
N GLU A 37 -0.21 -7.70 -6.46
CA GLU A 37 0.73 -8.41 -5.58
C GLU A 37 0.81 -7.69 -4.23
N PRO A 38 0.44 -8.35 -3.13
CA PRO A 38 0.47 -7.75 -1.81
C PRO A 38 1.89 -7.71 -1.25
N LEU A 39 2.18 -6.64 -0.52
CA LEU A 39 3.48 -6.39 0.10
C LEU A 39 3.86 -7.47 1.13
N GLY A 40 2.86 -8.14 1.73
CA GLY A 40 3.05 -9.22 2.70
C GLY A 40 3.62 -10.53 2.13
N ARG A 41 3.80 -10.65 0.81
CA ARG A 41 4.25 -11.89 0.13
C ARG A 41 3.31 -13.09 0.36
N HIS A 42 2.02 -12.82 0.43
CA HIS A 42 0.97 -13.84 0.41
C HIS A 42 0.27 -13.85 -0.96
N ALA A 43 -0.75 -14.69 -1.12
CA ALA A 43 -1.51 -14.80 -2.35
C ALA A 43 -2.04 -13.44 -2.82
N SER A 44 -2.05 -13.22 -4.14
CA SER A 44 -2.55 -12.00 -4.78
C SER A 44 -3.96 -11.66 -4.31
N VAL A 45 -4.27 -10.37 -4.23
CA VAL A 45 -5.58 -9.87 -3.80
C VAL A 45 -6.23 -9.08 -4.92
N ASP A 46 -7.55 -9.18 -5.06
CA ASP A 46 -8.28 -8.42 -6.07
C ASP A 46 -8.57 -7.00 -5.58
N ALA A 47 -8.00 -6.02 -6.29
CA ALA A 47 -8.33 -4.63 -6.10
C ALA A 47 -9.69 -4.33 -6.76
N PRO A 48 -10.63 -3.69 -6.03
CA PRO A 48 -11.88 -3.26 -6.63
C PRO A 48 -11.62 -2.14 -7.65
N PRO A 49 -12.46 -1.98 -8.69
CA PRO A 49 -12.39 -0.81 -9.56
C PRO A 49 -12.51 0.48 -8.75
N ALA A 50 -11.72 1.50 -9.11
CA ALA A 50 -11.72 2.78 -8.43
C ALA A 50 -11.71 3.93 -9.44
N ALA A 51 -12.66 4.85 -9.30
CA ALA A 51 -12.69 6.09 -10.07
C ALA A 51 -11.78 7.18 -9.48
N ASP A 52 -11.43 7.08 -8.20
CA ASP A 52 -10.55 8.00 -7.48
C ASP A 52 -9.38 7.23 -6.84
N PRO A 53 -8.11 7.54 -7.16
CA PRO A 53 -6.93 6.96 -6.51
C PRO A 53 -6.93 7.08 -4.98
N ARG A 54 -7.64 8.08 -4.40
CA ARG A 54 -7.78 8.23 -2.95
C ARG A 54 -8.49 7.05 -2.29
N GLN A 55 -9.24 6.25 -3.04
CA GLN A 55 -9.84 5.01 -2.56
C GLN A 55 -8.77 4.02 -2.04
N TYR A 56 -7.55 4.08 -2.55
CA TYR A 56 -6.43 3.24 -2.12
C TYR A 56 -5.60 3.86 -0.99
N GLN A 57 -6.12 4.83 -0.25
CA GLN A 57 -5.51 5.28 0.99
C GLN A 57 -5.82 4.34 2.16
N MET A 58 -4.91 4.35 3.13
CA MET A 58 -5.06 3.64 4.39
C MET A 58 -6.36 4.02 5.08
N ALA A 59 -7.18 3.03 5.40
CA ALA A 59 -8.41 3.22 6.17
C ALA A 59 -8.15 2.86 7.64
N HIS A 60 -7.92 3.86 8.50
CA HIS A 60 -7.62 3.64 9.92
C HIS A 60 -8.74 2.96 10.73
N ASN A 61 -9.96 2.91 10.18
CA ASN A 61 -11.14 2.28 10.78
C ASN A 61 -11.38 0.83 10.32
N ARG A 62 -10.48 0.24 9.52
CA ARG A 62 -10.59 -1.14 9.03
C ARG A 62 -9.37 -1.95 9.48
N PRO A 63 -9.53 -3.24 9.82
CA PRO A 63 -8.40 -4.08 10.19
C PRO A 63 -7.42 -4.23 9.02
N PHE A 64 -6.17 -4.55 9.37
CA PHE A 64 -5.08 -4.77 8.43
C PHE A 64 -4.79 -6.26 8.29
N CYS A 65 -4.39 -6.67 7.09
CA CYS A 65 -3.65 -7.91 6.94
C CYS A 65 -2.31 -7.77 7.70
N GLU A 66 -2.05 -8.67 8.64
CA GLU A 66 -0.89 -8.62 9.54
C GLU A 66 0.44 -8.64 8.76
N GLU A 67 0.54 -9.48 7.75
CA GLU A 67 1.73 -9.63 6.91
C GLU A 67 1.99 -8.36 6.09
N CYS A 68 0.95 -7.80 5.47
CA CYS A 68 1.03 -6.53 4.75
C CYS A 68 1.46 -5.37 5.64
N PHE A 69 0.86 -5.25 6.83
CA PHE A 69 1.18 -4.16 7.76
C PHE A 69 2.61 -4.29 8.29
N THR A 70 3.03 -5.50 8.64
CA THR A 70 4.41 -5.77 9.07
C THR A 70 5.43 -5.44 7.98
N ALA A 71 5.13 -5.79 6.72
CA ALA A 71 5.99 -5.46 5.60
C ALA A 71 6.04 -3.95 5.31
N TYR A 72 4.90 -3.26 5.43
CA TYR A 72 4.81 -1.80 5.33
C TYR A 72 5.70 -1.10 6.36
N LEU A 73 5.70 -1.54 7.63
CA LEU A 73 6.55 -0.97 8.68
C LEU A 73 8.06 -1.14 8.42
N LYS A 74 8.45 -2.12 7.59
CA LYS A 74 9.85 -2.38 7.21
C LYS A 74 10.27 -1.59 5.99
N LEU A 75 9.37 -0.89 5.31
CA LEU A 75 9.74 -0.08 4.15
C LEU A 75 10.72 1.01 4.57
N PRO A 76 11.72 1.31 3.74
CA PRO A 76 12.63 2.42 3.95
C PRO A 76 11.87 3.75 3.72
N THR A 77 11.04 4.15 4.70
CA THR A 77 10.51 5.50 4.74
C THR A 77 11.64 6.43 5.13
N ALA A 78 11.87 7.50 4.35
CA ALA A 78 12.78 8.56 4.72
C ALA A 78 12.54 8.92 6.20
N ARG A 79 13.52 8.66 7.06
CA ARG A 79 13.42 8.99 8.48
C ARG A 79 13.12 10.48 8.58
N PRO A 80 12.22 10.93 9.48
CA PRO A 80 12.06 12.35 9.71
C PRO A 80 13.42 12.95 10.05
N THR A 81 13.92 13.84 9.18
CA THR A 81 15.07 14.67 9.50
C THR A 81 14.55 15.79 10.38
N TRP A 82 14.82 15.72 11.68
CA TRP A 82 14.64 16.85 12.56
C TRP A 82 15.66 17.91 12.15
N LYS A 83 15.20 19.06 11.65
CA LYS A 83 16.05 20.24 11.49
C LYS A 83 16.30 20.79 12.89
N HIS A 84 17.54 20.72 13.37
CA HIS A 84 17.99 21.46 14.54
C HIS A 84 18.04 22.96 14.24
#